data_AF-A0A844DRP8-F1
#
_entry.id   AF-A0A844DRP8-F1
#
_cell.length_a   1.000
_cell.length_b   1.000
_cell.length_c   1.000
_cell.angle_alpha   90.00
_cell.angle_beta   90.00
_cell.angle_gamma   90.00
#
_symmetry.space_group_name_H-M   'P 1'
#
loop_
_entity.id
_entity.type
_entity.pdbx_description
1 polymer ?
#
loop_
_entity_poly.entity_id
_entity_poly.type
_entity_poly.pdbx_seq_one_letter_code
_entity_poly.pdbx_strand_id
1 'polypeptide(L)'
;MPFLMIRNDITKVAADAIVNPANRNLLQGSGTSRAIYQAAGEQELTAACEAIGRCDLGRAVCTPAFGLSAKYVFHAVCPAWHGGGFGEAEQLAGAYHSALELAAEYHCESVAFPLLSSGNYGYPKEQAFRIAVDTITQYVMEHDLTVYLVLYDRDSLAVSRKLFASVEEYIDDHYVAQNDESYGFGRRRRELSERRRLLEEDAAVPMLGAVPAPAAAPRTARSLESLMDNLGESFTTRLLRLIDERGLKDSTVYKQSNISRQHFSKIQCNRDYNPKKKTVLAFAVGLHLSEDETIDLLKSAGYAFSDGSKRDWIVRYCLEHKIYNINQVNTLLFEYDQEQLGA
;
A
#
# COMPACT_ATOMS: atom_id res chain seq x y z
N MET A 1 -13.68 1.24 -4.70
CA MET A 1 -12.62 0.67 -5.58
C MET A 1 -11.26 1.23 -5.13
N PRO A 2 -10.11 0.59 -5.41
CA PRO A 2 -8.87 0.91 -4.70
C PRO A 2 -8.20 2.20 -5.20
N PHE A 3 -7.49 2.88 -4.29
CA PHE A 3 -6.49 3.89 -4.60
C PHE A 3 -5.11 3.24 -4.58
N LEU A 4 -4.35 3.44 -5.66
CA LEU A 4 -3.09 2.77 -5.94
C LEU A 4 -2.00 3.77 -6.31
N MET A 5 -0.83 3.62 -5.71
CA MET A 5 0.37 4.34 -6.14
C MET A 5 1.22 3.43 -7.02
N ILE A 6 1.66 3.88 -8.18
CA ILE A 6 2.46 3.05 -9.10
C ILE A 6 3.64 3.83 -9.67
N ARG A 7 4.76 3.13 -9.89
CA ARG A 7 5.88 3.67 -10.68
C ARG A 7 5.72 3.25 -12.12
N ASN A 8 5.32 4.18 -12.97
CA ASN A 8 5.08 3.89 -14.38
C ASN A 8 5.14 5.15 -15.25
N ASP A 9 5.15 4.94 -16.56
CA ASP A 9 4.83 5.95 -17.55
C ASP A 9 3.31 6.07 -17.67
N ILE A 10 2.75 7.24 -17.35
CA ILE A 10 1.30 7.46 -17.35
C ILE A 10 0.66 7.19 -18.72
N THR A 11 1.40 7.37 -19.82
CA THR A 11 0.91 7.12 -21.18
C THR A 11 0.66 5.64 -21.46
N LYS A 12 1.21 4.74 -20.62
CA LYS A 12 1.12 3.28 -20.72
C LYS A 12 0.21 2.66 -19.66
N VAL A 13 -0.40 3.47 -18.80
CA VAL A 13 -1.30 2.97 -17.76
C VAL A 13 -2.63 2.59 -18.39
N ALA A 14 -3.05 1.34 -18.17
CA ALA A 14 -4.37 0.86 -18.58
C ALA A 14 -5.43 1.42 -17.61
N ALA A 15 -6.02 2.55 -17.97
CA ALA A 15 -7.14 3.19 -17.27
C ALA A 15 -8.11 3.79 -18.30
N ASP A 16 -9.38 3.98 -17.92
CA ASP A 16 -10.37 4.60 -18.81
C ASP A 16 -10.02 6.05 -19.14
N ALA A 17 -9.46 6.77 -18.16
CA ALA A 17 -8.98 8.13 -18.35
C ALA A 17 -7.58 8.33 -17.77
N ILE A 18 -6.79 9.19 -18.42
CA ILE A 18 -5.54 9.71 -17.85
C ILE A 18 -5.62 11.21 -17.69
N VAL A 19 -4.92 11.76 -16.69
CA VAL A 19 -4.92 13.19 -16.40
C VAL A 19 -3.67 13.86 -16.94
N ASN A 20 -3.87 14.89 -17.75
CA ASN A 20 -2.82 15.76 -18.25
C ASN A 20 -2.70 17.01 -17.38
N PRO A 21 -1.52 17.33 -16.81
CA PRO A 21 -1.30 18.61 -16.16
C PRO A 21 -1.28 19.73 -17.22
N ALA A 22 -2.28 20.59 -17.19
CA ALA A 22 -2.53 21.61 -18.20
C ALA A 22 -2.32 23.04 -17.68
N ASN A 23 -2.06 23.96 -18.61
CA ASN A 23 -2.16 25.40 -18.39
C ASN A 23 -3.56 25.91 -18.79
N ARG A 24 -3.91 27.15 -18.42
CA ARG A 24 -5.24 27.74 -18.65
C ARG A 24 -5.68 27.74 -20.11
N ASN A 25 -4.73 27.81 -21.05
CA ASN A 25 -5.00 27.85 -22.48
C ASN A 25 -5.03 26.46 -23.12
N LEU A 26 -4.92 25.39 -22.32
CA LEU A 26 -4.94 23.99 -22.76
C LEU A 26 -3.90 23.66 -23.85
N LEU A 27 -2.83 24.47 -23.93
CA LEU A 27 -1.74 24.25 -24.88
C LEU A 27 -0.81 23.16 -24.37
N GLN A 28 -0.15 22.47 -25.29
CA GLN A 28 0.89 21.48 -24.97
C GLN A 28 1.94 22.08 -24.03
N GLY A 29 2.13 21.43 -22.89
CA GLY A 29 3.19 21.76 -21.94
C GLY A 29 4.47 20.98 -22.19
N SER A 30 5.32 20.96 -21.18
CA SER A 30 6.54 20.15 -21.11
C SER A 30 6.36 18.94 -20.18
N GLY A 31 7.38 18.08 -20.07
CA GLY A 31 7.35 16.91 -19.17
C GLY A 31 6.19 15.95 -19.49
N THR A 32 5.40 15.60 -18.47
CA THR A 32 4.23 14.72 -18.61
C THR A 32 3.25 15.20 -19.66
N SER A 33 3.02 16.51 -19.77
CA SER A 33 2.09 17.05 -20.78
C SER A 33 2.60 16.76 -22.19
N ARG A 34 3.89 16.99 -22.46
CA ARG A 34 4.50 16.66 -23.74
C ARG A 34 4.40 15.16 -24.05
N ALA A 35 4.67 14.30 -23.08
CA ALA A 35 4.57 12.85 -23.28
C ALA A 35 3.15 12.41 -23.67
N ILE A 36 2.12 12.97 -23.01
CA ILE A 36 0.72 12.70 -23.32
C ILE A 36 0.37 13.17 -24.74
N TYR A 37 0.75 14.39 -25.13
CA TYR A 37 0.51 14.90 -26.49
C TYR A 37 1.18 14.03 -27.56
N GLN A 38 2.43 13.62 -27.32
CA GLN A 38 3.16 12.76 -28.24
C GLN A 38 2.52 11.37 -28.39
N ALA A 39 2.05 10.79 -27.29
CA ALA A 39 1.42 9.47 -27.30
C ALA A 39 -0.02 9.48 -27.85
N ALA A 40 -0.77 10.56 -27.64
CA ALA A 40 -2.12 10.73 -28.17
C ALA A 40 -2.13 11.06 -29.67
N GLY A 41 -1.10 11.75 -30.17
CA GLY A 41 -1.11 12.41 -31.47
C GLY A 41 -1.21 13.92 -31.27
N GLU A 42 -0.11 14.63 -31.54
CA GLU A 42 0.02 16.05 -31.19
C GLU A 42 -1.00 16.92 -31.93
N GLN A 43 -1.31 16.61 -33.19
CA GLN A 43 -2.22 17.41 -34.03
C GLN A 43 -3.67 17.26 -33.57
N GLU A 44 -4.12 16.03 -33.36
CA GLU A 44 -5.49 15.71 -32.98
C GLU A 44 -5.83 16.24 -31.59
N LEU A 45 -4.93 16.02 -30.62
CA LEU A 45 -5.14 16.49 -29.26
C LEU A 45 -5.08 18.02 -29.16
N THR A 46 -4.21 18.67 -29.93
CA THR A 46 -4.16 20.14 -30.00
C THR A 46 -5.46 20.70 -30.57
N ALA A 47 -5.95 20.17 -31.68
CA ALA A 47 -7.20 20.64 -32.29
C ALA A 47 -8.40 20.47 -31.34
N ALA A 48 -8.46 19.36 -30.58
CA ALA A 48 -9.49 19.16 -29.57
C ALA A 48 -9.41 20.16 -28.41
N CYS A 49 -8.20 20.45 -27.92
CA CYS A 49 -7.99 21.47 -26.90
C CYS A 49 -8.32 22.89 -27.38
N GLU A 50 -7.94 23.24 -28.62
CA GLU A 50 -8.24 24.55 -29.22
C GLU A 50 -9.75 24.76 -29.38
N ALA A 51 -10.51 23.71 -29.72
CA ALA A 51 -11.97 23.78 -29.81
C ALA A 51 -12.64 24.05 -28.45
N ILE A 52 -12.02 23.60 -27.34
CA ILE A 52 -12.47 23.93 -25.97
C ILE A 52 -12.03 25.35 -25.58
N GLY A 53 -10.83 25.76 -25.99
CA GLY A 53 -10.27 27.08 -25.74
C GLY A 53 -9.61 27.19 -24.37
N ARG A 54 -10.36 27.64 -23.35
CA ARG A 54 -9.78 28.01 -22.05
C ARG A 54 -10.48 27.31 -20.89
N CYS A 55 -9.70 26.98 -19.85
CA CYS A 55 -10.19 26.44 -18.59
C CYS A 55 -9.55 27.17 -17.39
N ASP A 56 -10.31 27.35 -16.33
CA ASP A 56 -9.88 28.07 -15.12
C ASP A 56 -9.03 27.19 -14.19
N LEU A 57 -8.21 27.83 -13.33
CA LEU A 57 -7.40 27.11 -12.33
C LEU A 57 -8.29 26.26 -11.43
N GLY A 58 -7.82 25.05 -11.12
CA GLY A 58 -8.53 24.10 -10.28
C GLY A 58 -9.74 23.45 -10.96
N ARG A 59 -9.84 23.55 -12.29
CA ARG A 59 -10.85 22.86 -13.09
C ARG A 59 -10.18 21.95 -14.12
N ALA A 60 -10.94 20.99 -14.61
CA ALA A 60 -10.52 20.07 -15.65
C ALA A 60 -11.53 20.05 -16.80
N VAL A 61 -11.06 19.71 -18.00
CA VAL A 61 -11.90 19.48 -19.19
C VAL A 61 -11.55 18.16 -19.84
N CYS A 62 -12.47 17.58 -20.60
CA CYS A 62 -12.31 16.28 -21.22
C CYS A 62 -12.08 16.39 -22.73
N THR A 63 -11.18 15.56 -23.26
CA THR A 63 -11.00 15.27 -24.69
C THR A 63 -10.94 13.75 -24.91
N PRO A 64 -11.18 13.26 -26.15
CA PRO A 64 -10.81 11.90 -26.52
C PRO A 64 -9.30 11.67 -26.35
N ALA A 65 -8.88 10.44 -26.02
CA ALA A 65 -7.46 10.14 -25.81
C ALA A 65 -6.67 9.78 -27.09
N PHE A 66 -7.36 9.67 -28.23
CA PHE A 66 -6.77 9.41 -29.55
C PHE A 66 -5.86 8.17 -29.57
N GLY A 67 -4.55 8.34 -29.83
CA GLY A 67 -3.56 7.26 -29.93
C GLY A 67 -3.23 6.55 -28.60
N LEU A 68 -3.74 7.04 -27.46
CA LEU A 68 -3.57 6.40 -26.16
C LEU A 68 -4.51 5.19 -26.00
N SER A 69 -4.13 4.27 -25.12
CA SER A 69 -4.99 3.14 -24.73
C SER A 69 -6.20 3.53 -23.86
N ALA A 70 -6.15 4.72 -23.26
CA ALA A 70 -7.27 5.30 -22.52
C ALA A 70 -8.40 5.74 -23.47
N LYS A 71 -9.59 5.97 -22.93
CA LYS A 71 -10.73 6.53 -23.68
C LYS A 71 -10.67 8.06 -23.68
N TYR A 72 -10.29 8.64 -22.54
CA TYR A 72 -10.31 10.08 -22.32
C TYR A 72 -8.98 10.63 -21.78
N VAL A 73 -8.69 11.89 -22.12
CA VAL A 73 -7.69 12.70 -21.43
C VAL A 73 -8.41 13.81 -20.69
N PHE A 74 -8.21 13.88 -19.37
CA PHE A 74 -8.70 14.98 -18.55
C PHE A 74 -7.59 16.01 -18.37
N HIS A 75 -7.77 17.20 -18.93
CA HIS A 75 -6.80 18.30 -18.86
C HIS A 75 -7.05 19.10 -17.60
N ALA A 76 -6.36 18.77 -16.51
CA ALA A 76 -6.51 19.43 -15.23
C ALA A 76 -5.62 20.68 -15.16
N VAL A 77 -6.23 21.85 -15.02
CA VAL A 77 -5.52 23.13 -15.01
C VAL A 77 -4.98 23.41 -13.61
N CYS A 78 -3.67 23.32 -13.47
CA CYS A 78 -3.01 23.32 -12.17
C CYS A 78 -2.40 24.70 -11.83
N PRO A 79 -2.24 25.05 -10.54
CA PRO A 79 -1.56 26.27 -10.15
C PRO A 79 -0.03 26.13 -10.23
N ALA A 80 0.64 27.20 -10.67
CA ALA A 80 2.07 27.37 -10.44
C ALA A 80 2.30 27.86 -9.00
N TRP A 81 3.39 27.42 -8.37
CA TRP A 81 3.71 27.75 -6.99
C TRP A 81 4.28 29.16 -6.84
N HIS A 82 3.66 29.97 -6.00
CA HIS A 82 4.09 31.34 -5.71
C HIS A 82 4.27 31.58 -4.20
N GLY A 83 4.52 30.52 -3.43
CA GLY A 83 4.73 30.59 -1.98
C GLY A 83 3.52 30.23 -1.13
N GLY A 84 2.40 29.82 -1.73
CA GLY A 84 1.24 29.25 -1.00
C GLY A 84 0.24 30.27 -0.48
N GLY A 85 0.43 31.56 -0.78
CA GLY A 85 -0.44 32.65 -0.31
C GLY A 85 -1.54 33.06 -1.30
N PHE A 86 -1.66 32.40 -2.45
CA PHE A 86 -2.57 32.77 -3.55
C PHE A 86 -3.68 31.73 -3.78
N GLY A 87 -3.93 30.87 -2.78
CA GLY A 87 -4.92 29.81 -2.85
C GLY A 87 -4.47 28.62 -3.71
N GLU A 88 -3.15 28.42 -3.86
CA GLU A 88 -2.62 27.33 -4.70
C GLU A 88 -3.02 25.95 -4.16
N ALA A 89 -3.16 25.81 -2.84
CA ALA A 89 -3.58 24.54 -2.23
C ALA A 89 -5.01 24.17 -2.63
N GLU A 90 -5.95 25.12 -2.52
CA GLU A 90 -7.35 24.94 -2.91
C GLU A 90 -7.48 24.71 -4.41
N GLN A 91 -6.70 25.44 -5.23
CA GLN A 91 -6.69 25.26 -6.68
C GLN A 91 -6.15 23.89 -7.08
N LEU A 92 -5.09 23.41 -6.42
CA LEU A 92 -4.53 22.09 -6.69
C LEU A 92 -5.52 20.98 -6.29
N ALA A 93 -6.13 21.08 -5.11
CA ALA A 93 -7.18 20.16 -4.67
C ALA A 93 -8.38 20.18 -5.63
N GLY A 94 -8.80 21.37 -6.08
CA GLY A 94 -9.85 21.55 -7.07
C GLY A 94 -9.54 20.86 -8.40
N ALA A 95 -8.29 20.91 -8.88
CA ALA A 95 -7.88 20.24 -10.11
C ALA A 95 -8.04 18.71 -10.02
N TYR A 96 -7.66 18.11 -8.89
CA TYR A 96 -7.92 16.68 -8.63
C TYR A 96 -9.42 16.39 -8.58
N HIS A 97 -10.17 17.16 -7.78
CA HIS A 97 -11.61 16.98 -7.62
C HIS A 97 -12.35 17.08 -8.95
N SER A 98 -12.06 18.09 -9.76
CA SER A 98 -12.71 18.31 -11.05
C SER A 98 -12.44 17.16 -12.03
N ALA A 99 -11.24 16.57 -12.03
CA ALA A 99 -10.96 15.41 -12.87
C ALA A 99 -11.63 14.13 -12.35
N LEU A 100 -11.80 14.00 -11.03
CA LEU A 100 -12.56 12.90 -10.42
C LEU A 100 -14.07 13.01 -10.71
N GLU A 101 -14.62 14.22 -10.72
CA GLU A 101 -15.99 14.50 -11.16
C GLU A 101 -16.19 14.12 -12.64
N LEU A 102 -15.25 14.50 -13.52
CA LEU A 102 -15.28 14.08 -14.92
C LEU A 102 -15.25 12.55 -15.06
N ALA A 103 -14.48 11.85 -14.23
CA ALA A 103 -14.47 10.39 -14.25
C ALA A 103 -15.87 9.81 -13.96
N ALA A 104 -16.63 10.41 -13.04
CA ALA A 104 -18.00 10.00 -12.77
C ALA A 104 -18.96 10.37 -13.91
N GLU A 105 -18.84 11.59 -14.45
CA GLU A 105 -19.66 12.10 -15.55
C GLU A 105 -19.52 11.24 -16.82
N TYR A 106 -18.30 10.84 -17.15
CA TYR A 106 -17.98 10.01 -18.31
C TYR A 106 -18.03 8.51 -18.03
N HIS A 107 -18.53 8.12 -16.85
CA HIS A 107 -18.71 6.72 -16.42
C HIS A 107 -17.43 5.87 -16.49
N CYS A 108 -16.30 6.46 -16.14
CA CYS A 108 -15.02 5.76 -16.01
C CYS A 108 -15.01 4.87 -14.77
N GLU A 109 -14.48 3.66 -14.88
CA GLU A 109 -14.20 2.77 -13.75
C GLU A 109 -12.80 3.00 -13.18
N SER A 110 -11.93 3.65 -13.96
CA SER A 110 -10.54 3.91 -13.59
C SER A 110 -9.99 5.24 -14.14
N VAL A 111 -9.16 5.91 -13.33
CA VAL A 111 -8.45 7.15 -13.73
C VAL A 111 -7.02 7.16 -13.21
N ALA A 112 -6.08 7.61 -14.05
CA ALA A 112 -4.67 7.74 -13.68
C ALA A 112 -4.24 9.21 -13.61
N PHE A 113 -3.71 9.62 -12.47
CA PHE A 113 -3.16 10.94 -12.20
C PHE A 113 -1.64 10.90 -12.17
N PRO A 114 -0.93 11.88 -12.75
CA PRO A 114 0.43 12.18 -12.34
C PRO A 114 0.40 13.00 -11.04
N LEU A 115 1.55 13.22 -10.42
CA LEU A 115 1.66 14.20 -9.35
C LEU A 115 1.57 15.62 -9.95
N LEU A 116 0.42 16.27 -9.78
CA LEU A 116 0.13 17.59 -10.37
C LEU A 116 0.97 18.71 -9.72
N SER A 117 1.33 19.71 -10.52
CA SER A 117 2.15 20.89 -10.18
C SER A 117 3.57 20.67 -9.61
N SER A 118 4.00 19.44 -9.33
CA SER A 118 5.30 19.17 -8.69
C SER A 118 6.51 19.15 -9.63
N GLY A 119 6.29 19.34 -10.93
CA GLY A 119 7.32 19.46 -11.95
C GLY A 119 7.68 20.92 -12.20
N ASN A 120 7.52 21.37 -13.46
CA ASN A 120 7.90 22.72 -13.89
C ASN A 120 7.10 23.85 -13.22
N TYR A 121 6.00 23.54 -12.54
CA TYR A 121 5.19 24.49 -11.78
C TYR A 121 5.72 24.71 -10.35
N GLY A 122 6.75 23.97 -9.94
CA GLY A 122 7.55 24.24 -8.75
C GLY A 122 6.85 24.00 -7.41
N TYR A 123 5.68 23.34 -7.41
CA TYR A 123 4.97 23.06 -6.16
C TYR A 123 5.80 22.11 -5.29
N PRO A 124 6.00 22.42 -3.99
CA PRO A 124 6.72 21.53 -3.09
C PRO A 124 6.14 20.11 -3.14
N LYS A 125 6.95 19.14 -3.55
CA LYS A 125 6.54 17.73 -3.79
C LYS A 125 5.76 17.15 -2.62
N GLU A 126 6.24 17.33 -1.38
CA GLU A 126 5.56 16.88 -0.15
C GLU A 126 4.15 17.48 0.00
N GLN A 127 4.01 18.78 -0.23
CA GLN A 127 2.70 19.43 -0.10
C GLN A 127 1.74 19.01 -1.21
N ALA A 128 2.23 18.93 -2.46
CA ALA A 128 1.44 18.48 -3.61
C ALA A 128 0.97 17.02 -3.43
N PHE A 129 1.85 16.16 -2.92
CA PHE A 129 1.54 14.75 -2.68
C PHE A 129 0.50 14.59 -1.59
N ARG A 130 0.63 15.32 -0.46
CA ARG A 130 -0.39 15.31 0.60
C ARG A 130 -1.75 15.73 0.05
N ILE A 131 -1.80 16.82 -0.71
CA ILE A 131 -3.05 17.28 -1.35
C ILE A 131 -3.64 16.20 -2.27
N ALA A 132 -2.80 15.55 -3.08
CA ALA A 132 -3.25 14.47 -3.97
C ALA A 132 -3.85 13.29 -3.18
N VAL A 133 -3.12 12.78 -2.19
CA VAL A 133 -3.54 11.64 -1.37
C VAL A 133 -4.80 11.96 -0.59
N ASP A 134 -4.87 13.12 0.07
CA ASP A 134 -6.03 13.51 0.88
C ASP A 134 -7.28 13.66 -0.01
N THR A 135 -7.16 14.39 -1.13
CA THR A 135 -8.28 14.62 -2.05
C THR A 135 -8.79 13.33 -2.68
N ILE A 136 -7.87 12.49 -3.18
CA ILE A 136 -8.23 11.21 -3.81
C ILE A 136 -8.84 10.27 -2.77
N THR A 137 -8.23 10.17 -1.59
CA THR A 137 -8.73 9.31 -0.49
C THR A 137 -10.15 9.68 -0.13
N GLN A 138 -10.43 10.97 0.09
CA GLN A 138 -11.77 11.43 0.42
C GLN A 138 -12.78 11.05 -0.66
N TYR A 139 -12.42 11.22 -1.93
CA TYR A 139 -13.32 10.90 -3.04
C TYR A 139 -13.64 9.40 -3.16
N VAL A 140 -12.63 8.53 -3.10
CA VAL A 140 -12.85 7.07 -3.25
C VAL A 140 -13.55 6.43 -2.05
N MET A 141 -13.62 7.12 -0.90
CA MET A 141 -14.46 6.70 0.23
C MET A 141 -15.95 6.84 -0.08
N GLU A 142 -16.34 7.70 -1.00
CA GLU A 142 -17.73 7.94 -1.38
C GLU A 142 -18.06 7.27 -2.72
N HIS A 143 -17.10 7.20 -3.64
CA HIS A 143 -17.29 6.72 -5.00
C HIS A 143 -16.55 5.40 -5.31
N ASP A 144 -17.17 4.52 -6.09
CA ASP A 144 -16.54 3.29 -6.58
C ASP A 144 -15.72 3.56 -7.86
N LEU A 145 -14.58 4.24 -7.70
CA LEU A 145 -13.63 4.56 -8.77
C LEU A 145 -12.23 4.03 -8.43
N THR A 146 -11.57 3.37 -9.39
CA THR A 146 -10.16 2.99 -9.23
C THR A 146 -9.29 4.19 -9.58
N VAL A 147 -8.40 4.59 -8.67
CA VAL A 147 -7.53 5.74 -8.90
C VAL A 147 -6.07 5.30 -8.84
N TYR A 148 -5.29 5.68 -9.86
CA TYR A 148 -3.85 5.50 -9.88
C TYR A 148 -3.16 6.84 -9.69
N LEU A 149 -2.25 6.95 -8.71
CA LEU A 149 -1.27 8.02 -8.65
C LEU A 149 0.05 7.49 -9.22
N VAL A 150 0.39 7.98 -10.41
CA VAL A 150 1.52 7.54 -11.23
C VAL A 150 2.72 8.44 -10.98
N LEU A 151 3.79 7.83 -10.48
CA LEU A 151 4.99 8.53 -10.02
C LEU A 151 6.17 8.07 -10.86
N TYR A 152 6.84 9.01 -11.55
CA TYR A 152 7.84 8.67 -12.57
C TYR A 152 9.22 8.33 -11.99
N ASP A 153 9.66 9.01 -10.92
CA ASP A 153 11.00 8.85 -10.33
C ASP A 153 10.94 8.48 -8.82
N ARG A 154 12.09 8.01 -8.28
CA ARG A 154 12.25 7.72 -6.85
C ARG A 154 12.20 9.00 -5.99
N ASP A 155 12.69 10.11 -6.53
CA ASP A 155 12.83 11.39 -5.81
C ASP A 155 11.53 12.23 -5.77
N SER A 156 10.45 11.78 -6.40
CA SER A 156 9.11 12.40 -6.32
C SER A 156 8.46 12.17 -4.97
N LEU A 157 9.03 11.27 -4.18
CA LEU A 157 8.42 10.69 -2.98
C LEU A 157 9.28 10.73 -1.73
N ALA A 158 10.35 11.51 -1.66
CA ALA A 158 11.01 11.73 -0.36
C ALA A 158 10.14 12.63 0.56
N VAL A 159 8.92 12.17 0.89
CA VAL A 159 7.73 13.03 1.02
C VAL A 159 7.19 13.16 2.45
N SER A 160 7.82 12.60 3.48
CA SER A 160 7.45 12.98 4.86
C SER A 160 8.54 12.73 5.89
N ARG A 161 9.67 13.44 5.80
CA ARG A 161 10.83 13.19 6.69
C ARG A 161 10.49 13.11 8.19
N LYS A 162 9.35 13.67 8.63
CA LYS A 162 8.90 13.57 10.04
C LYS A 162 8.24 12.25 10.39
N LEU A 163 7.27 11.76 9.61
CA LEU A 163 6.66 10.44 9.85
C LEU A 163 7.67 9.33 9.50
N PHE A 164 8.52 9.58 8.49
CA PHE A 164 9.58 8.68 8.06
C PHE A 164 10.73 8.61 9.05
N ALA A 165 11.23 9.70 9.63
CA ALA A 165 12.33 9.62 10.60
C ALA A 165 11.97 8.74 11.79
N SER A 166 10.72 8.82 12.29
CA SER A 166 10.26 7.96 13.38
C SER A 166 10.01 6.50 12.95
N VAL A 167 9.61 6.26 11.69
CA VAL A 167 9.52 4.89 11.13
C VAL A 167 10.91 4.30 10.88
N GLU A 168 11.85 5.09 10.36
CA GLU A 168 13.25 4.71 10.15
C GLU A 168 13.95 4.40 11.46
N GLU A 169 13.82 5.28 12.46
CA GLU A 169 14.34 5.06 13.81
C GLU A 169 13.71 3.80 14.43
N TYR A 170 12.39 3.61 14.29
CA TYR A 170 11.73 2.41 14.78
C TYR A 170 12.18 1.14 14.06
N ILE A 171 12.29 1.16 12.73
CA ILE A 171 12.80 0.02 11.96
C ILE A 171 14.24 -0.24 12.39
N ASP A 172 15.12 0.76 12.40
CA ASP A 172 16.53 0.58 12.74
C ASP A 172 16.72 0.09 14.19
N ASP A 173 16.00 0.63 15.18
CA ASP A 173 16.05 0.15 16.56
C ASP A 173 15.63 -1.32 16.68
N HIS A 174 14.58 -1.72 15.97
CA HIS A 174 14.08 -3.10 15.98
C HIS A 174 14.88 -4.05 15.06
N TYR A 175 15.56 -3.52 14.03
CA TYR A 175 16.36 -4.28 13.06
C TYR A 175 17.82 -4.45 13.53
N VAL A 176 18.39 -3.47 14.24
CA VAL A 176 19.75 -3.52 14.82
C VAL A 176 19.78 -4.38 16.08
N ALA A 177 18.75 -4.32 16.93
CA ALA A 177 18.66 -5.15 18.14
C ALA A 177 18.76 -6.67 17.85
N GLN A 178 18.34 -7.13 16.66
CA GLN A 178 18.44 -8.54 16.26
C GLN A 178 19.74 -8.90 15.52
N ASN A 179 20.37 -7.97 14.80
CA ASN A 179 21.63 -8.25 14.12
C ASN A 179 22.83 -8.36 15.09
N ASP A 180 22.74 -7.73 16.26
CA ASP A 180 23.76 -7.87 17.33
C ASP A 180 23.72 -9.28 17.97
N GLU A 181 22.54 -9.92 18.07
CA GLU A 181 22.45 -11.33 18.50
C GLU A 181 23.01 -12.31 17.46
N SER A 182 22.94 -11.97 16.17
CA SER A 182 23.48 -12.79 15.08
C SER A 182 25.02 -12.79 15.04
N TYR A 183 25.68 -11.71 15.49
CA TYR A 183 27.13 -11.67 15.71
C TYR A 183 27.56 -12.38 17.02
N GLY A 184 26.65 -12.55 17.98
CA GLY A 184 26.86 -13.36 19.18
C GLY A 184 26.77 -14.88 18.92
N PHE A 185 25.97 -15.33 17.95
CA PHE A 185 25.78 -16.76 17.66
C PHE A 185 26.99 -17.42 17.00
N GLY A 186 27.80 -16.64 16.27
CA GLY A 186 29.06 -17.09 15.66
C GLY A 186 30.16 -17.42 16.68
N ARG A 187 30.23 -16.67 17.81
CA ARG A 187 31.18 -16.97 18.91
C ARG A 187 30.76 -18.21 19.69
N ARG A 188 29.47 -18.36 19.99
CA ARG A 188 28.97 -19.45 20.85
C ARG A 188 29.07 -20.82 20.18
N ARG A 189 28.94 -20.89 18.84
CA ARG A 189 29.16 -22.14 18.07
C ARG A 189 30.64 -22.54 18.00
N ARG A 190 31.56 -21.58 17.96
CA ARG A 190 33.02 -21.81 18.04
C ARG A 190 33.45 -22.26 19.45
N GLU A 191 32.94 -21.61 20.49
CA GLU A 191 33.22 -21.98 21.89
C GLU A 191 32.65 -23.37 22.26
N LEU A 192 31.47 -23.74 21.75
CA LEU A 192 30.91 -25.09 21.94
C LEU A 192 31.70 -26.17 21.18
N SER A 193 32.24 -25.86 20.00
CA SER A 193 33.12 -26.78 19.26
C SER A 193 34.51 -26.92 19.89
N GLU A 194 35.06 -25.85 20.48
CA GLU A 194 36.35 -25.89 21.20
C GLU A 194 36.21 -26.56 22.57
N ARG A 195 35.12 -26.32 23.31
CA ARG A 195 34.81 -27.06 24.55
C ARG A 195 34.60 -28.55 24.30
N ARG A 196 33.99 -28.93 23.19
CA ARG A 196 33.79 -30.34 22.83
C ARG A 196 35.10 -31.04 22.46
N ARG A 197 36.03 -30.31 21.82
CA ARG A 197 37.41 -30.79 21.54
C ARG A 197 38.24 -30.96 22.82
N LEU A 198 38.14 -30.02 23.76
CA LEU A 198 38.86 -30.08 25.05
C LEU A 198 38.34 -31.21 25.97
N LEU A 199 37.05 -31.54 25.89
CA LEU A 199 36.47 -32.67 26.62
C LEU A 199 36.78 -34.04 26.01
N GLU A 200 37.17 -34.08 24.72
CA GLU A 200 37.58 -35.31 24.02
C GLU A 200 39.06 -35.65 24.25
N GLU A 201 39.90 -34.71 24.68
CA GLU A 201 41.33 -34.94 24.99
C GLU A 201 41.60 -35.41 26.44
N ASP A 202 40.66 -35.22 27.38
CA ASP A 202 40.87 -35.50 28.81
C ASP A 202 40.16 -36.77 29.35
N ALA A 203 39.55 -37.60 28.50
CA ALA A 203 38.84 -38.81 28.92
C ALA A 203 39.56 -40.09 28.47
N ALA A 204 40.68 -40.41 29.13
CA ALA A 204 41.23 -41.76 29.12
C ALA A 204 40.75 -42.56 30.35
N VAL A 205 40.34 -43.81 30.10
CA VAL A 205 40.20 -44.99 31.02
C VAL A 205 38.84 -45.17 31.76
N PRO A 206 38.30 -46.40 31.96
CA PRO A 206 38.02 -47.52 31.03
C PRO A 206 36.54 -48.01 31.08
N MET A 207 36.17 -48.84 30.10
CA MET A 207 34.90 -49.60 29.99
C MET A 207 34.53 -50.40 31.24
N LEU A 208 33.26 -50.33 31.69
CA LEU A 208 32.51 -51.41 32.38
C LEU A 208 31.00 -51.11 32.49
N GLY A 209 30.16 -52.07 32.06
CA GLY A 209 28.79 -52.28 32.55
C GLY A 209 27.64 -51.67 31.73
N ALA A 210 26.99 -52.49 30.89
CA ALA A 210 25.74 -52.16 30.21
C ALA A 210 24.56 -52.08 31.19
N VAL A 211 23.73 -51.03 31.07
CA VAL A 211 22.44 -50.89 31.77
C VAL A 211 21.36 -50.58 30.70
N PRO A 212 20.18 -51.22 30.71
CA PRO A 212 19.19 -51.05 29.64
C PRO A 212 18.48 -49.69 29.74
N ALA A 213 18.18 -49.11 28.58
CA ALA A 213 17.39 -47.89 28.47
C ALA A 213 15.95 -48.09 28.98
N PRO A 214 15.35 -47.13 29.71
CA PRO A 214 13.96 -47.24 30.13
C PRO A 214 13.01 -47.08 28.95
N ALA A 215 11.96 -47.91 28.95
CA ALA A 215 10.95 -48.00 27.91
C ALA A 215 10.23 -46.66 27.69
N ALA A 216 10.10 -46.27 26.42
CA ALA A 216 9.30 -45.14 25.99
C ALA A 216 7.81 -45.40 26.30
N ALA A 217 7.19 -44.49 27.04
CA ALA A 217 5.74 -44.47 27.23
C ALA A 217 5.00 -44.28 25.88
N PRO A 218 3.83 -44.90 25.68
CA PRO A 218 3.12 -44.84 24.42
C PRO A 218 2.58 -43.42 24.19
N ARG A 219 3.07 -42.77 23.14
CA ARG A 219 2.44 -41.57 22.58
C ARG A 219 1.10 -42.00 21.98
N THR A 220 0.01 -41.71 22.68
CA THR A 220 -1.33 -41.80 22.11
C THR A 220 -1.38 -40.94 20.85
N ALA A 221 -1.54 -41.57 19.70
CA ALA A 221 -1.84 -40.91 18.44
C ALA A 221 -3.16 -40.16 18.61
N ARG A 222 -3.08 -38.83 18.81
CA ARG A 222 -4.25 -37.96 18.63
C ARG A 222 -4.69 -38.16 17.17
N SER A 223 -5.92 -38.64 16.96
CA SER A 223 -6.45 -38.81 15.61
C SER A 223 -6.46 -37.45 14.90
N LEU A 224 -6.21 -37.46 13.59
CA LEU A 224 -6.20 -36.25 12.76
C LEU A 224 -7.52 -35.45 12.92
N GLU A 225 -8.65 -36.16 13.09
CA GLU A 225 -9.95 -35.56 13.40
C GLU A 225 -9.98 -34.75 14.70
N SER A 226 -9.37 -35.24 15.79
CA SER A 226 -9.31 -34.49 17.07
C SER A 226 -8.40 -33.25 16.99
N LEU A 227 -7.46 -33.21 16.04
CA LEU A 227 -6.68 -32.01 15.72
C LEU A 227 -7.44 -31.02 14.82
N MET A 228 -8.32 -31.53 13.95
CA MET A 228 -9.20 -30.73 13.09
C MET A 228 -10.38 -30.12 13.88
N ASP A 229 -10.86 -30.77 14.94
CA ASP A 229 -11.87 -30.21 15.85
C ASP A 229 -11.32 -29.06 16.72
N ASN A 230 -9.99 -28.94 16.83
CA ASN A 230 -9.28 -27.83 17.47
C ASN A 230 -8.78 -26.79 16.45
N LEU A 231 -9.15 -26.91 15.18
CA LEU A 231 -8.82 -25.90 14.18
C LEU A 231 -9.59 -24.64 14.58
N GLY A 232 -8.84 -23.60 14.98
CA GLY A 232 -9.42 -22.34 15.42
C GLY A 232 -10.39 -21.75 14.39
N GLU A 233 -11.16 -20.76 14.82
CA GLU A 233 -12.08 -19.99 13.97
C GLU A 233 -11.42 -19.61 12.63
N SER A 234 -12.09 -19.89 11.51
CA SER A 234 -11.58 -19.55 10.18
C SER A 234 -11.45 -18.03 10.01
N PHE A 235 -10.51 -17.58 9.17
CA PHE A 235 -10.32 -16.16 8.87
C PHE A 235 -11.63 -15.43 8.55
N THR A 236 -12.44 -15.96 7.64
CA THR A 236 -13.70 -15.34 7.24
C THR A 236 -14.65 -15.19 8.43
N THR A 237 -14.77 -16.21 9.28
CA THR A 237 -15.65 -16.17 10.46
C THR A 237 -15.18 -15.11 11.44
N ARG A 238 -13.87 -15.07 11.73
CA ARG A 238 -13.26 -14.07 12.61
C ARG A 238 -13.41 -12.65 12.09
N LEU A 239 -13.17 -12.46 10.79
CA LEU A 239 -13.31 -11.16 10.13
C LEU A 239 -14.74 -10.63 10.27
N LEU A 240 -15.74 -11.45 9.95
CA LEU A 240 -17.15 -11.06 10.05
C LEU A 240 -17.54 -10.72 11.49
N ARG A 241 -17.10 -11.52 12.48
CA ARG A 241 -17.32 -11.21 13.89
C ARG A 241 -16.72 -9.86 14.29
N LEU A 242 -15.49 -9.56 13.87
CA LEU A 242 -14.83 -8.27 14.14
C LEU A 242 -15.55 -7.08 13.50
N ILE A 243 -16.16 -7.28 12.33
CA ILE A 243 -16.98 -6.28 11.63
C ILE A 243 -18.27 -6.01 12.41
N ASP A 244 -18.97 -7.07 12.82
CA ASP A 244 -20.21 -7.00 13.58
C ASP A 244 -20.00 -6.33 14.96
N GLU A 245 -18.94 -6.70 15.68
CA GLU A 245 -18.56 -6.12 16.98
C GLU A 245 -18.29 -4.61 16.89
N ARG A 246 -17.84 -4.13 15.74
CA ARG A 246 -17.57 -2.70 15.47
C ARG A 246 -18.77 -1.97 14.86
N GLY A 247 -19.84 -2.68 14.51
CA GLY A 247 -21.03 -2.11 13.86
C GLY A 247 -20.73 -1.45 12.51
N LEU A 248 -19.69 -1.91 11.81
CA LEU A 248 -19.29 -1.35 10.52
C LEU A 248 -20.14 -1.92 9.39
N LYS A 249 -20.49 -1.07 8.42
CA LYS A 249 -21.13 -1.52 7.19
C LYS A 249 -20.09 -2.15 6.26
N ASP A 250 -20.48 -3.17 5.51
CA ASP A 250 -19.66 -3.80 4.46
C ASP A 250 -18.98 -2.77 3.54
N SER A 251 -19.73 -1.74 3.13
CA SER A 251 -19.24 -0.64 2.30
C SER A 251 -18.07 0.13 2.92
N THR A 252 -18.11 0.31 4.22
CA THR A 252 -17.08 1.00 4.98
C THR A 252 -15.85 0.12 5.10
N VAL A 253 -16.04 -1.17 5.40
CA VAL A 253 -14.94 -2.14 5.61
C VAL A 253 -14.09 -2.27 4.34
N TYR A 254 -14.68 -2.59 3.18
CA TYR A 254 -13.87 -2.79 1.99
C TYR A 254 -13.17 -1.51 1.53
N LYS A 255 -13.80 -0.33 1.72
CA LYS A 255 -13.17 0.96 1.38
C LYS A 255 -12.01 1.28 2.32
N GLN A 256 -12.21 1.17 3.63
CA GLN A 256 -11.15 1.41 4.62
C GLN A 256 -9.98 0.42 4.52
N SER A 257 -10.22 -0.77 3.98
CA SER A 257 -9.17 -1.76 3.70
C SER A 257 -8.58 -1.67 2.29
N ASN A 258 -8.96 -0.67 1.48
CA ASN A 258 -8.52 -0.54 0.08
C ASN A 258 -8.78 -1.80 -0.78
N ILE A 259 -9.89 -2.49 -0.53
CA ILE A 259 -10.31 -3.72 -1.20
C ILE A 259 -11.51 -3.43 -2.11
N SER A 260 -11.57 -4.08 -3.27
CA SER A 260 -12.74 -3.95 -4.16
C SER A 260 -13.97 -4.65 -3.57
N ARG A 261 -15.17 -4.10 -3.83
CA ARG A 261 -16.44 -4.73 -3.41
C ARG A 261 -16.54 -6.19 -3.88
N GLN A 262 -16.08 -6.49 -5.10
CA GLN A 262 -16.09 -7.84 -5.65
C GLN A 262 -15.17 -8.78 -4.89
N HIS A 263 -13.97 -8.33 -4.50
CA HIS A 263 -13.04 -9.12 -3.70
C HIS A 263 -13.60 -9.35 -2.29
N PHE A 264 -14.15 -8.31 -1.66
CA PHE A 264 -14.81 -8.45 -0.36
C PHE A 264 -15.98 -9.44 -0.40
N SER A 265 -16.84 -9.36 -1.41
CA SER A 265 -17.95 -10.31 -1.59
C SER A 265 -17.47 -11.76 -1.75
N LYS A 266 -16.34 -12.01 -2.45
CA LYS A 266 -15.74 -13.35 -2.53
C LYS A 266 -15.29 -13.88 -1.18
N ILE A 267 -14.81 -13.01 -0.28
CA ILE A 267 -14.43 -13.38 1.09
C ILE A 267 -15.67 -13.76 1.89
N GLN A 268 -16.74 -12.95 1.81
CA GLN A 268 -17.97 -13.21 2.56
C GLN A 268 -18.67 -14.51 2.11
N CYS A 269 -18.68 -14.80 0.82
CA CYS A 269 -19.38 -15.96 0.27
C CYS A 269 -18.61 -17.28 0.41
N ASN A 270 -17.33 -17.26 0.72
CA ASN A 270 -16.50 -18.47 0.83
C ASN A 270 -15.86 -18.58 2.23
N ARG A 271 -16.40 -19.50 3.04
CA ARG A 271 -15.94 -19.73 4.42
C ARG A 271 -14.53 -20.33 4.50
N ASP A 272 -14.10 -21.00 3.42
CA ASP A 272 -12.76 -21.59 3.26
C ASP A 272 -11.84 -20.68 2.43
N TYR A 273 -12.22 -19.41 2.23
CA TYR A 273 -11.38 -18.46 1.53
C TYR A 273 -10.07 -18.25 2.28
N ASN A 274 -8.95 -18.52 1.61
CA ASN A 274 -7.63 -18.25 2.16
C ASN A 274 -7.10 -16.91 1.60
N PRO A 275 -7.18 -15.81 2.37
CA PRO A 275 -6.68 -14.51 1.92
C PRO A 275 -5.15 -14.52 1.79
N LYS A 276 -4.61 -13.63 0.97
CA LYS A 276 -3.17 -13.34 1.02
C LYS A 276 -2.87 -12.55 2.30
N LYS A 277 -1.66 -12.70 2.86
CA LYS A 277 -1.21 -11.94 4.04
C LYS A 277 -1.43 -10.43 3.93
N LYS A 278 -1.15 -9.82 2.77
CA LYS A 278 -1.39 -8.38 2.54
C LYS A 278 -2.86 -7.98 2.68
N THR A 279 -3.79 -8.85 2.31
CA THR A 279 -5.23 -8.62 2.44
C THR A 279 -5.64 -8.68 3.91
N VAL A 280 -5.07 -9.61 4.68
CA VAL A 280 -5.29 -9.70 6.13
C VAL A 280 -4.81 -8.43 6.84
N LEU A 281 -3.60 -7.97 6.52
CA LEU A 281 -3.05 -6.72 7.07
C LEU A 281 -3.88 -5.49 6.65
N ALA A 282 -4.46 -5.50 5.44
CA ALA A 282 -5.36 -4.43 4.99
C ALA A 282 -6.65 -4.35 5.83
N PHE A 283 -7.23 -5.51 6.21
CA PHE A 283 -8.35 -5.55 7.15
C PHE A 283 -7.94 -5.14 8.55
N ALA A 284 -6.73 -5.52 9.00
CA ALA A 284 -6.23 -5.10 10.30
C ALA A 284 -6.16 -3.57 10.43
N VAL A 285 -5.60 -2.92 9.41
CA VAL A 285 -5.54 -1.45 9.32
C VAL A 285 -6.95 -0.86 9.18
N GLY A 286 -7.76 -1.36 8.23
CA GLY A 286 -9.09 -0.80 7.96
C GLY A 286 -10.12 -0.98 9.07
N LEU A 287 -10.01 -2.02 9.90
CA LEU A 287 -10.87 -2.26 11.06
C LEU A 287 -10.32 -1.64 12.35
N HIS A 288 -9.21 -0.90 12.27
CA HIS A 288 -8.57 -0.29 13.43
C HIS A 288 -8.21 -1.30 14.52
N LEU A 289 -7.67 -2.45 14.12
CA LEU A 289 -7.30 -3.52 15.06
C LEU A 289 -6.09 -3.09 15.92
N SER A 290 -6.03 -3.60 17.14
CA SER A 290 -4.78 -3.59 17.91
C SER A 290 -3.76 -4.58 17.32
N GLU A 291 -2.50 -4.52 17.78
CA GLU A 291 -1.51 -5.51 17.39
C GLU A 291 -1.94 -6.94 17.78
N ASP A 292 -2.46 -7.13 18.99
CA ASP A 292 -2.94 -8.43 19.47
C ASP A 292 -4.08 -8.99 18.61
N GLU A 293 -5.08 -8.16 18.32
CA GLU A 293 -6.19 -8.53 17.43
C GLU A 293 -5.68 -8.87 16.02
N THR A 294 -4.68 -8.14 15.54
CA THR A 294 -4.06 -8.37 14.23
C THR A 294 -3.29 -9.69 14.19
N ILE A 295 -2.51 -10.00 15.23
CA ILE A 295 -1.82 -11.28 15.39
C ILE A 295 -2.83 -12.42 15.34
N ASP A 296 -3.94 -12.26 16.04
CA ASP A 296 -4.99 -13.26 16.08
C ASP A 296 -5.74 -13.40 14.75
N LEU A 297 -5.96 -12.32 14.02
CA LEU A 297 -6.51 -12.37 12.66
C LEU A 297 -5.52 -13.04 11.69
N LEU A 298 -4.23 -12.74 11.78
CA LEU A 298 -3.18 -13.39 10.96
C LEU A 298 -3.12 -14.89 11.21
N LYS A 299 -3.15 -15.33 12.48
CA LYS A 299 -3.16 -16.76 12.85
C LYS A 299 -4.34 -17.50 12.21
N SER A 300 -5.53 -16.89 12.19
CA SER A 300 -6.73 -17.50 11.58
C SER A 300 -6.63 -17.69 10.06
N ALA A 301 -5.71 -16.98 9.39
CA ALA A 301 -5.38 -17.12 7.98
C ALA A 301 -4.07 -17.89 7.74
N GLY A 302 -3.46 -18.47 8.78
CA GLY A 302 -2.21 -19.22 8.67
C GLY A 302 -0.95 -18.35 8.51
N TYR A 303 -1.00 -17.09 8.94
CA TYR A 303 0.14 -16.17 8.92
C TYR A 303 0.57 -15.76 10.33
N ALA A 304 1.78 -15.24 10.42
CA ALA A 304 2.30 -14.50 11.57
C ALA A 304 3.05 -13.27 11.06
N PHE A 305 3.25 -12.27 11.92
CA PHE A 305 4.23 -11.23 11.63
C PHE A 305 5.62 -11.84 11.47
N SER A 306 6.39 -11.30 10.54
CA SER A 306 7.74 -11.73 10.21
C SER A 306 8.71 -10.60 10.52
N ASP A 307 9.61 -10.84 11.47
CA ASP A 307 10.61 -9.85 11.89
C ASP A 307 11.65 -9.57 10.78
N GLY A 308 11.76 -10.44 9.78
CA GLY A 308 12.58 -10.21 8.58
C GLY A 308 11.87 -9.41 7.48
N SER A 309 10.63 -8.97 7.67
CA SER A 309 9.84 -8.26 6.65
C SER A 309 9.68 -6.78 7.01
N LYS A 310 10.27 -5.90 6.20
CA LYS A 310 10.10 -4.44 6.34
C LYS A 310 8.63 -4.02 6.31
N ARG A 311 7.82 -4.64 5.44
CA ARG A 311 6.36 -4.42 5.38
C ARG A 311 5.69 -4.65 6.73
N ASP A 312 6.03 -5.76 7.39
CA ASP A 312 5.40 -6.13 8.66
C ASP A 312 5.78 -5.15 9.77
N TRP A 313 7.04 -4.69 9.80
CA TRP A 313 7.47 -3.63 10.71
C TRP A 313 6.78 -2.29 10.46
N ILE A 314 6.64 -1.88 9.19
CA ILE A 314 5.90 -0.68 8.83
C ILE A 314 4.45 -0.78 9.30
N VAL A 315 3.80 -1.94 9.11
CA VAL A 315 2.43 -2.14 9.56
C VAL A 315 2.34 -2.15 11.09
N ARG A 316 3.24 -2.82 11.81
CA ARG A 316 3.30 -2.80 13.28
C ARG A 316 3.43 -1.37 13.81
N TYR A 317 4.38 -0.60 13.28
CA TYR A 317 4.55 0.81 13.59
C TYR A 317 3.24 1.58 13.40
N CYS A 318 2.56 1.37 12.27
CA CYS A 318 1.29 2.04 12.00
C CYS A 318 0.21 1.66 13.02
N LEU A 319 0.10 0.38 13.41
CA LEU A 319 -0.86 -0.08 14.42
C LEU A 319 -0.54 0.53 15.80
N GLU A 320 0.73 0.53 16.21
CA GLU A 320 1.19 1.09 17.49
C GLU A 320 0.92 2.59 17.60
N HIS A 321 1.20 3.33 16.52
CA HIS A 321 0.96 4.78 16.43
C HIS A 321 -0.46 5.16 16.00
N LYS A 322 -1.37 4.19 15.88
CA LYS A 322 -2.79 4.39 15.49
C LYS A 322 -2.98 5.07 14.14
N ILE A 323 -2.05 4.83 13.21
CA ILE A 323 -2.12 5.26 11.82
C ILE A 323 -2.96 4.24 11.05
N TYR A 324 -4.26 4.47 11.04
CA TYR A 324 -5.22 3.52 10.45
C TYR A 324 -5.74 3.91 9.05
N ASN A 325 -5.28 5.04 8.51
CA ASN A 325 -5.60 5.39 7.13
C ASN A 325 -4.78 4.50 6.19
N ILE A 326 -5.44 3.55 5.52
CA ILE A 326 -4.80 2.59 4.62
C ILE A 326 -3.97 3.24 3.51
N ASN A 327 -4.37 4.43 3.04
CA ASN A 327 -3.64 5.14 1.99
C ASN A 327 -2.38 5.81 2.53
N GLN A 328 -2.39 6.23 3.80
CA GLN A 328 -1.17 6.67 4.49
C GLN A 328 -0.22 5.50 4.72
N VAL A 329 -0.72 4.33 5.15
CA VAL A 329 0.09 3.11 5.28
C VAL A 329 0.67 2.69 3.92
N ASN A 330 -0.14 2.73 2.86
CA ASN A 330 0.30 2.42 1.50
C ASN A 330 1.32 3.42 0.96
N THR A 331 1.23 4.70 1.33
CA THR A 331 2.28 5.69 1.07
C THR A 331 3.61 5.24 1.69
N LEU A 332 3.60 4.92 2.99
CA LEU A 332 4.81 4.48 3.70
C LEU A 332 5.40 3.24 3.03
N LEU A 333 4.57 2.23 2.74
CA LEU A 333 5.00 1.00 2.08
C LEU A 333 5.61 1.27 0.71
N PHE A 334 4.99 2.15 -0.08
CA PHE A 334 5.47 2.50 -1.42
C PHE A 334 6.85 3.17 -1.39
N GLU A 335 7.12 4.01 -0.38
CA GLU A 335 8.43 4.66 -0.20
C GLU A 335 9.54 3.65 0.13
N TYR A 336 9.26 2.65 0.96
CA TYR A 336 10.21 1.57 1.28
C TYR A 336 10.27 0.45 0.23
N ASP A 337 9.77 0.69 -0.99
CA ASP A 337 9.71 -0.30 -2.08
C ASP A 337 8.97 -1.59 -1.68
N GLN A 338 7.99 -1.49 -0.78
CA GLN A 338 7.16 -2.61 -0.32
C GLN A 338 5.83 -2.67 -1.08
N GLU A 339 5.25 -3.86 -1.15
CA GLU A 339 3.94 -4.08 -1.76
C GLU A 339 2.83 -3.43 -0.91
N GLN A 340 1.96 -2.65 -1.56
CA GLN A 340 0.79 -2.03 -0.93
C GLN A 340 -0.24 -3.07 -0.46
N LEU A 341 -1.05 -2.67 0.53
CA LEU A 341 -2.12 -3.45 1.11
C LEU A 341 -3.45 -3.25 0.36
N GLY A 342 -4.31 -4.27 0.41
CA GLY A 342 -5.71 -4.22 -0.02
C GLY A 342 -5.96 -4.47 -1.52
N ALA A 343 -5.08 -4.00 -2.39
CA ALA A 343 -5.25 -4.07 -3.84
C ALA A 343 -4.67 -5.33 -4.51
#